data_AF-A0A368TKP1-F1
#
_entry.id   AF-A0A368TKP1-F1
#
_cell.length_a   1.000
_cell.length_b   1.000
_cell.length_c   1.000
_cell.angle_alpha   90.00
_cell.angle_beta   90.00
_cell.angle_gamma   90.00
#
_symmetry.space_group_name_H-M   'P 1'
#
loop_
_entity.id
_entity.type
_entity.pdbx_description
1 polymer ?
#
loop_
_entity_poly.entity_id
_entity_poly.type
_entity_poly.pdbx_seq_one_letter_code
_entity_poly.pdbx_strand_id
1 'polypeptide(L)'
;MKSDWQIFKRLRGILENKDKNSKEVIEGRMRRILSFLERKAATSKKYAPLVKQIKKFWGGLFHTYGHDCIPRTNNDMERFIWELRKKWKRMTGCTRIDEWIAFRAPTGIYMFNLIGSDPPLKGLGFSVDPAEMLSSVSYESYRQCMGEYEGKKG
;
A
#
# COMPACT_ATOMS: atom_id res chain seq x y z
N MET A 1 32.26 -4.81 5.08
CA MET A 1 31.10 -4.92 6.02
C MET A 1 30.64 -3.58 6.60
N LYS A 2 31.47 -2.80 7.31
CA LYS A 2 31.01 -1.52 7.93
C LYS A 2 30.42 -0.51 6.92
N SER A 3 31.01 -0.37 5.74
CA SER A 3 30.52 0.58 4.71
C SER A 3 29.21 0.13 4.04
N ASP A 4 29.04 -1.18 3.82
CA ASP A 4 27.82 -1.75 3.21
C ASP A 4 26.61 -1.62 4.14
N TRP A 5 26.81 -1.84 5.44
CA TRP A 5 25.79 -1.63 6.46
C TRP A 5 25.30 -0.18 6.52
N GLN A 6 26.21 0.80 6.39
CA GLN A 6 25.84 2.21 6.37
C GLN A 6 25.00 2.58 5.15
N ILE A 7 25.29 1.98 3.99
CA ILE A 7 24.47 2.16 2.78
C ILE A 7 23.05 1.64 3.03
N PHE A 8 22.92 0.43 3.59
CA PHE A 8 21.62 -0.15 3.91
C PHE A 8 20.85 0.69 4.94
N LYS A 9 21.51 1.12 6.04
CA LYS A 9 20.92 1.97 7.07
C LYS A 9 20.42 3.30 6.49
N ARG A 10 21.18 3.91 5.58
CA ARG A 10 20.79 5.16 4.92
C ARG A 10 19.62 4.97 3.97
N LEU A 11 19.61 3.88 3.19
CA LEU A 11 18.53 3.55 2.27
C LEU A 11 17.22 3.28 3.04
N ARG A 12 17.30 2.48 4.11
CA ARG A 12 16.19 2.24 5.04
C ARG A 12 15.68 3.55 5.66
N GLY A 13 16.56 4.40 6.15
CA GLY A 13 16.15 5.67 6.78
C GLY A 13 15.40 6.60 5.83
N ILE A 14 15.80 6.65 4.56
CA ILE A 14 15.05 7.40 3.54
C ILE A 14 13.67 6.78 3.30
N LEU A 15 13.61 5.46 3.12
CA LEU A 15 12.35 4.79 2.81
C LEU A 15 11.35 4.78 3.98
N GLU A 16 11.83 4.67 5.22
CA GLU A 16 11.00 4.79 6.42
C GLU A 16 10.38 6.20 6.54
N ASN A 17 11.09 7.24 6.09
CA ASN A 17 10.64 8.63 6.10
C ASN A 17 9.98 9.04 7.44
N LYS A 18 10.69 8.81 8.56
CA LYS A 18 10.16 9.12 9.91
C LYS A 18 9.80 10.60 10.08
N ASP A 19 10.52 11.48 9.38
CA ASP A 19 10.28 12.93 9.42
C ASP A 19 9.10 13.37 8.54
N LYS A 20 8.35 12.44 7.92
CA LYS A 20 7.17 12.70 7.08
C LYS A 20 7.42 13.70 5.94
N ASN A 21 8.58 13.62 5.30
CA ASN A 21 8.89 14.46 4.13
C ASN A 21 7.96 14.13 2.96
N SER A 22 7.76 15.10 2.06
CA SER A 22 6.96 14.89 0.84
C SER A 22 7.62 13.88 -0.11
N LYS A 23 6.82 13.40 -1.06
CA LYS A 23 7.24 12.53 -2.16
C LYS A 23 8.48 13.07 -2.89
N GLU A 24 8.49 14.35 -3.23
CA GLU A 24 9.55 15.01 -4.00
C GLU A 24 10.88 14.98 -3.24
N VAL A 25 10.83 15.21 -1.93
CA VAL A 25 12.02 15.17 -1.07
C VAL A 25 12.59 13.75 -0.99
N ILE A 26 11.73 12.74 -0.84
CA ILE A 26 12.16 11.34 -0.77
C ILE A 26 12.70 10.85 -2.11
N GLU A 27 12.05 11.20 -3.21
CA GLU A 27 12.54 10.90 -4.54
C GLU A 27 13.92 11.54 -4.79
N GLY A 28 14.10 12.81 -4.40
CA GLY A 28 15.38 13.50 -4.49
C GLY A 28 16.47 12.80 -3.66
N ARG A 29 16.16 12.40 -2.41
CA ARG A 29 17.09 11.66 -1.54
C ARG A 29 17.45 10.29 -2.12
N MET A 30 16.46 9.55 -2.63
CA MET A 30 16.68 8.25 -3.28
C MET A 30 17.51 8.38 -4.56
N ARG A 31 17.30 9.43 -5.35
CA ARG A 31 18.06 9.67 -6.59
C ARG A 31 19.54 9.89 -6.29
N ARG A 32 19.86 10.67 -5.24
CA ARG A 32 21.24 10.87 -4.78
C ARG A 32 21.91 9.56 -4.34
N ILE A 33 21.18 8.69 -3.63
CA ILE A 33 21.69 7.35 -3.27
C ILE A 33 21.88 6.47 -4.50
N LEU A 34 20.93 6.48 -5.44
CA LEU A 34 21.03 5.69 -6.66
C LEU A 34 22.28 6.07 -7.46
N SER A 35 22.52 7.37 -7.68
CA SER A 35 23.74 7.85 -8.35
C SER A 35 25.03 7.52 -7.60
N PHE A 36 24.99 7.45 -6.26
CA PHE A 36 26.12 6.96 -5.47
C PHE A 36 26.34 5.45 -5.67
N LEU A 37 25.27 4.65 -5.68
CA LEU A 37 25.34 3.21 -5.91
C LEU A 37 25.77 2.85 -7.32
N GLU A 38 25.36 3.63 -8.33
CA GLU A 38 25.80 3.46 -9.73
C GLU A 38 27.30 3.65 -9.88
N ARG A 39 27.85 4.73 -9.30
CA ARG A 39 29.32 4.93 -9.27
C ARG A 39 30.03 3.79 -8.57
N LYS A 40 29.48 3.32 -7.45
CA LYS A 40 30.01 2.15 -6.73
C LYS A 40 29.90 0.85 -7.54
N ALA A 41 28.85 0.69 -8.33
CA ALA A 41 28.64 -0.47 -9.20
C ALA A 41 29.64 -0.51 -10.35
N ALA A 42 30.07 0.66 -10.86
CA ALA A 42 31.13 0.78 -11.85
C ALA A 42 32.49 0.26 -11.32
N THR A 43 32.79 0.51 -10.04
CA THR A 43 34.02 0.01 -9.40
C THR A 43 33.87 -1.40 -8.80
N SER A 44 32.65 -1.80 -8.42
CA SER A 44 32.38 -3.06 -7.75
C SER A 44 31.03 -3.65 -8.17
N LYS A 45 31.08 -4.71 -8.98
CA LYS A 45 29.89 -5.38 -9.53
C LYS A 45 28.89 -5.87 -8.46
N LYS A 46 29.30 -6.01 -7.20
CA LYS A 46 28.43 -6.43 -6.08
C LYS A 46 27.22 -5.51 -5.86
N TYR A 47 27.30 -4.24 -6.26
CA TYR A 47 26.19 -3.28 -6.12
C TYR A 47 25.25 -3.24 -7.33
N ALA A 48 25.64 -3.86 -8.45
CA ALA A 48 24.84 -3.86 -9.68
C ALA A 48 23.42 -4.47 -9.50
N PRO A 49 23.25 -5.59 -8.75
CA PRO A 49 21.91 -6.12 -8.47
C PRO A 49 21.02 -5.13 -7.72
N LEU A 50 21.57 -4.43 -6.74
CA LEU A 50 20.84 -3.44 -5.95
C LEU A 50 20.40 -2.24 -6.80
N VAL A 51 21.30 -1.72 -7.65
CA VAL A 51 20.97 -0.65 -8.61
C VAL A 51 19.84 -1.09 -9.55
N LYS A 52 19.95 -2.31 -10.11
CA LYS A 52 18.94 -2.88 -11.01
C LYS A 52 17.58 -3.00 -10.33
N GLN A 53 17.57 -3.46 -9.07
CA GLN A 53 16.34 -3.60 -8.30
C GLN A 53 15.68 -2.25 -8.02
N ILE A 54 16.44 -1.24 -7.58
CA ILE A 54 15.90 0.11 -7.33
C ILE A 54 15.31 0.71 -8.61
N LYS A 55 16.00 0.57 -9.75
CA LYS A 55 15.49 1.05 -11.04
C LYS A 55 14.21 0.33 -11.47
N LYS A 56 14.16 -1.00 -11.31
CA LYS A 56 12.99 -1.82 -11.66
C LYS A 56 11.73 -1.35 -10.93
N PHE A 57 11.85 -0.97 -9.65
CA PHE A 57 10.71 -0.57 -8.83
C PHE A 57 10.53 0.95 -8.73
N TRP A 58 11.33 1.76 -9.44
CA TRP A 58 11.38 3.21 -9.28
C TRP A 58 10.00 3.87 -9.41
N GLY A 59 9.24 3.50 -10.45
CA GLY A 59 7.90 4.06 -10.68
C GLY A 59 6.93 3.80 -9.54
N GLY A 60 7.04 2.64 -8.88
CA GLY A 60 6.17 2.23 -7.78
C GLY A 60 6.60 2.73 -6.40
N LEU A 61 7.88 3.08 -6.25
CA LEU A 61 8.52 3.24 -4.95
C LEU A 61 7.97 4.42 -4.13
N PHE A 62 7.41 5.43 -4.80
CA PHE A 62 7.07 6.70 -4.17
C PHE A 62 5.57 6.96 -4.02
N HIS A 63 4.70 6.08 -4.52
CA HIS A 63 3.25 6.29 -4.45
C HIS A 63 2.73 6.40 -3.02
N THR A 64 3.39 5.70 -2.09
CA THR A 64 3.01 5.65 -0.67
C THR A 64 3.34 6.94 0.10
N TYR A 65 4.11 7.87 -0.47
CA TYR A 65 4.41 9.17 0.16
C TYR A 65 3.43 10.29 -0.22
N GLY A 66 2.57 10.05 -1.21
CA GLY A 66 1.54 11.01 -1.60
C GLY A 66 0.26 10.92 -0.77
N HIS A 67 0.05 9.81 -0.06
CA HIS A 67 -1.15 9.55 0.71
C HIS A 67 -0.81 8.77 1.99
N ASP A 68 -1.08 9.38 3.15
CA ASP A 68 -0.80 8.80 4.47
C ASP A 68 -1.52 7.47 4.74
N CYS A 69 -2.59 7.22 3.99
CA CYS A 69 -3.39 6.02 4.11
C CYS A 69 -2.73 4.80 3.42
N ILE A 70 -1.82 5.00 2.46
CA ILE A 70 -1.20 3.87 1.77
C ILE A 70 -0.05 3.31 2.64
N PRO A 71 -0.12 2.04 3.08
CA PRO A 71 0.93 1.44 3.90
C PRO A 71 2.27 1.42 3.17
N ARG A 72 3.34 1.80 3.88
CA ARG A 72 4.67 2.08 3.30
C ARG A 72 5.62 0.88 3.32
N THR A 73 5.48 0.00 4.31
CA THR A 73 6.32 -1.18 4.50
C THR A 73 5.48 -2.46 4.54
N ASN A 74 6.11 -3.63 4.37
CA ASN A 74 5.41 -4.91 4.57
C ASN A 74 4.77 -5.01 5.96
N ASN A 75 5.45 -4.50 7.00
CA ASN A 75 4.91 -4.49 8.35
C ASN A 75 3.69 -3.57 8.46
N ASP A 76 3.72 -2.40 7.80
CA ASP A 76 2.56 -1.51 7.74
C ASP A 76 1.42 -2.14 6.93
N MET A 77 1.74 -2.88 5.87
CA MET A 77 0.76 -3.64 5.07
C MET A 77 0.13 -4.77 5.88
N GLU A 78 0.92 -5.52 6.66
CA GLU A 78 0.41 -6.56 7.56
C GLU A 78 -0.51 -5.96 8.63
N ARG A 79 -0.10 -4.86 9.25
CA ARG A 79 -0.92 -4.13 10.21
C ARG A 79 -2.20 -3.60 9.57
N PHE A 80 -2.11 -3.05 8.37
CA PHE A 80 -3.25 -2.59 7.59
C PHE A 80 -4.22 -3.74 7.27
N ILE A 81 -3.72 -4.88 6.77
CA ILE A 81 -4.50 -6.07 6.47
C ILE A 81 -5.18 -6.60 7.74
N TRP A 82 -4.51 -6.55 8.89
CA TRP A 82 -5.09 -6.95 10.16
C TRP A 82 -6.26 -6.04 10.58
N GLU A 83 -6.08 -4.72 10.52
CA GLU A 83 -7.16 -3.77 10.79
C GLU A 83 -8.32 -3.92 9.80
N LEU A 84 -8.01 -4.15 8.53
CA LEU A 84 -8.97 -4.46 7.47
C LEU A 84 -9.82 -5.68 7.82
N ARG A 85 -9.19 -6.81 8.18
CA ARG A 85 -9.88 -8.02 8.66
C ARG A 85 -10.79 -7.72 9.85
N LYS A 86 -10.30 -6.94 10.82
CA LYS A 86 -11.03 -6.59 12.04
C LYS A 86 -12.25 -5.71 11.76
N LYS A 87 -12.14 -4.72 10.86
CA LYS A 87 -13.26 -3.88 10.42
C LYS A 87 -14.27 -4.71 9.63
N TRP A 88 -13.83 -5.52 8.67
CA TRP A 88 -14.68 -6.40 7.87
C TRP A 88 -15.51 -7.37 8.73
N LYS A 89 -14.87 -8.05 9.69
CA LYS A 89 -15.56 -8.96 10.61
C LYS A 89 -16.63 -8.23 11.42
N ARG A 90 -16.35 -7.00 11.87
CA ARG A 90 -17.32 -6.18 12.61
C ARG A 90 -18.52 -5.76 11.76
N MET A 91 -18.29 -5.41 10.50
CA MET A 91 -19.36 -4.96 9.60
C MET A 91 -20.22 -6.11 9.06
N THR A 92 -19.60 -7.24 8.69
CA THR A 92 -20.27 -8.31 7.94
C THR A 92 -20.51 -9.59 8.74
N GLY A 93 -19.90 -9.73 9.93
CA GLY A 93 -19.85 -10.99 10.67
C GLY A 93 -18.95 -12.06 10.04
N CYS A 94 -18.42 -11.84 8.83
CA CYS A 94 -17.66 -12.83 8.08
C CYS A 94 -16.15 -12.79 8.38
N THR A 95 -15.51 -13.95 8.47
CA THR A 95 -14.06 -14.08 8.70
C THR A 95 -13.25 -14.39 7.43
N ARG A 96 -13.90 -14.88 6.37
CA ARG A 96 -13.28 -15.21 5.08
C ARG A 96 -13.17 -13.96 4.21
N ILE A 97 -12.13 -13.17 4.46
CA ILE A 97 -11.78 -12.00 3.64
C ILE A 97 -10.61 -12.30 2.69
N ASP A 98 -9.95 -13.45 2.82
CA ASP A 98 -8.76 -13.81 2.04
C ASP A 98 -9.02 -13.88 0.54
N GLU A 99 -10.11 -14.51 0.12
CA GLU A 99 -10.53 -14.53 -1.29
C GLU A 99 -10.90 -13.13 -1.77
N TRP A 100 -11.60 -12.35 -0.94
CA TRP A 100 -11.96 -10.98 -1.30
C TRP A 100 -10.71 -10.09 -1.47
N ILE A 101 -9.74 -10.18 -0.56
CA ILE A 101 -8.45 -9.49 -0.68
C ILE A 101 -7.69 -9.99 -1.92
N ALA A 102 -7.60 -11.30 -2.16
CA ALA A 102 -6.85 -11.82 -3.30
C ALA A 102 -7.37 -11.29 -4.65
N PHE A 103 -8.68 -11.09 -4.79
CA PHE A 103 -9.29 -10.61 -6.04
C PHE A 103 -9.60 -9.11 -6.06
N ARG A 104 -9.77 -8.47 -4.90
CA ARG A 104 -10.23 -7.08 -4.75
C ARG A 104 -9.27 -6.23 -3.89
N ALA A 105 -8.07 -6.72 -3.54
CA ALA A 105 -7.09 -6.00 -2.70
C ALA A 105 -6.86 -4.55 -3.14
N PRO A 106 -6.70 -4.22 -4.43
CA PRO A 106 -6.56 -2.83 -4.85
C PRO A 106 -7.77 -1.98 -4.46
N THR A 107 -8.99 -2.52 -4.62
CA THR A 107 -10.25 -1.87 -4.25
C THR A 107 -10.44 -1.79 -2.74
N GLY A 108 -10.04 -2.82 -1.99
CA GLY A 108 -10.09 -2.82 -0.52
C GLY A 108 -9.08 -1.86 0.10
N ILE A 109 -7.85 -1.85 -0.39
CA ILE A 109 -6.84 -0.87 0.02
C ILE A 109 -7.34 0.54 -0.27
N TYR A 110 -7.98 0.78 -1.41
CA TYR A 110 -8.60 2.06 -1.72
C TYR A 110 -9.76 2.38 -0.77
N MET A 111 -10.82 1.56 -0.72
CA MET A 111 -12.02 1.82 0.09
C MET A 111 -11.72 2.00 1.59
N PHE A 112 -10.88 1.15 2.17
CA PHE A 112 -10.62 1.19 3.62
C PHE A 112 -9.67 2.32 4.04
N ASN A 113 -8.92 2.87 3.08
CA ASN A 113 -8.11 4.07 3.26
C ASN A 113 -8.90 5.38 3.15
N LEU A 114 -10.15 5.31 2.67
CA LEU A 114 -11.05 6.46 2.58
C LEU A 114 -12.05 6.52 3.73
N ILE A 115 -12.22 5.43 4.48
CA ILE A 115 -13.08 5.39 5.67
C ILE A 115 -12.51 6.34 6.73
N GLY A 116 -13.25 7.39 7.06
CA GLY A 116 -12.88 8.40 8.08
C GLY A 116 -11.82 9.43 7.64
N SER A 117 -11.48 9.50 6.36
CA SER A 117 -10.67 10.58 5.77
C SER A 117 -11.54 11.46 4.87
N ASP A 118 -11.20 12.74 4.68
CA ASP A 118 -11.97 13.64 3.79
C ASP A 118 -12.08 12.99 2.39
N PRO A 119 -13.28 12.66 1.86
CA PRO A 119 -13.39 11.59 0.89
C PRO A 119 -13.02 12.10 -0.50
N PRO A 120 -12.08 11.49 -1.23
CA PRO A 120 -11.92 11.75 -2.66
C PRO A 120 -13.19 11.37 -3.44
N LEU A 121 -14.05 10.52 -2.88
CA LEU A 121 -15.39 10.25 -3.39
C LEU A 121 -16.30 11.49 -3.40
N LYS A 122 -16.11 12.43 -2.48
CA LYS A 122 -16.80 13.73 -2.47
C LYS A 122 -16.36 14.58 -3.66
N GLY A 123 -15.07 14.51 -4.01
CA GLY A 123 -14.53 15.09 -5.26
C GLY A 123 -15.06 14.43 -6.53
N LEU A 124 -15.61 13.21 -6.42
CA LEU A 124 -16.29 12.48 -7.49
C LEU A 124 -17.83 12.60 -7.42
N GLY A 125 -18.36 13.40 -6.49
CA GLY A 125 -19.79 13.68 -6.36
C GLY A 125 -20.60 12.70 -5.50
N PHE A 126 -19.96 11.74 -4.82
CA PHE A 126 -20.64 10.85 -3.88
C PHE A 126 -20.70 11.48 -2.49
N SER A 127 -21.91 11.55 -1.92
CA SER A 127 -22.17 12.20 -0.62
C SER A 127 -22.00 11.30 0.60
N VAL A 128 -21.74 10.01 0.40
CA VAL A 128 -21.82 8.98 1.45
C VAL A 128 -20.43 8.51 1.88
N ASP A 129 -20.21 8.36 3.19
CA ASP A 129 -19.00 7.71 3.71
C ASP A 129 -19.02 6.22 3.31
N PRO A 130 -17.93 5.67 2.74
CA PRO A 130 -17.83 4.23 2.46
C PRO A 130 -18.20 3.33 3.63
N ALA A 131 -17.96 3.74 4.88
CA ALA A 131 -18.35 2.99 6.07
C ALA A 131 -19.88 2.94 6.23
N GLU A 132 -20.57 4.05 5.97
CA GLU A 132 -22.02 4.14 6.04
C GLU A 132 -22.65 3.30 4.92
N MET A 133 -22.14 3.43 3.69
CA MET A 133 -22.56 2.62 2.55
C MET A 133 -22.36 1.12 2.82
N LEU A 134 -21.19 0.70 3.34
CA LEU A 134 -20.94 -0.71 3.67
C LEU A 134 -21.81 -1.21 4.83
N SER A 135 -22.14 -0.35 5.81
CA SER A 135 -23.01 -0.72 6.93
C SER A 135 -24.48 -0.88 6.54
N SER A 136 -24.92 -0.22 5.46
CA SER A 136 -26.28 -0.33 4.93
C SER A 136 -26.54 -1.64 4.18
N VAL A 137 -25.49 -2.40 3.83
CA VAL A 137 -25.64 -3.68 3.15
C VAL A 137 -25.97 -4.76 4.17
N SER A 138 -27.18 -5.29 4.13
CA SER A 138 -27.58 -6.40 5.00
C SER A 138 -26.78 -7.67 4.66
N TYR A 139 -26.59 -8.53 5.66
CA TYR A 139 -25.93 -9.83 5.47
C TYR A 139 -26.65 -10.70 4.41
N GLU A 140 -27.97 -10.59 4.33
CA GLU A 140 -28.80 -11.28 3.35
C GLU A 140 -28.52 -10.78 1.92
N SER A 141 -28.45 -9.47 1.71
CA SER A 141 -28.08 -8.89 0.41
C SER A 141 -26.66 -9.27 0.00
N TYR A 142 -25.72 -9.30 0.94
CA TYR A 142 -24.36 -9.78 0.69
C TYR A 142 -24.35 -11.25 0.25
N ARG A 143 -25.06 -12.13 0.99
CA ARG A 143 -25.14 -13.57 0.68
C ARG A 143 -25.77 -13.82 -0.69
N GLN A 144 -26.80 -13.06 -1.04
CA GLN A 144 -27.44 -13.14 -2.35
C GLN A 144 -26.48 -12.74 -3.48
N CYS A 145 -25.83 -11.58 -3.38
CA CYS A 145 -24.85 -11.16 -4.39
C CYS A 145 -23.69 -12.14 -4.55
N MET A 146 -23.22 -12.75 -3.45
CA MET A 146 -22.17 -13.77 -3.51
C MET A 146 -22.64 -15.05 -4.19
N GLY A 147 -23.88 -15.49 -3.96
CA GLY A 147 -24.47 -16.63 -4.66
C GLY A 147 -24.62 -16.40 -6.16
N GLU A 148 -25.08 -15.20 -6.55
CA GLU A 148 -25.16 -14.81 -7.98
C GLU A 148 -23.78 -14.74 -8.64
N TYR A 149 -22.77 -14.30 -7.90
CA TYR A 149 -21.40 -14.24 -8.39
C TYR A 149 -20.77 -15.62 -8.59
N GLU A 150 -20.97 -16.54 -7.64
CA GLU A 150 -20.52 -17.93 -7.77
C GLU A 150 -21.22 -18.63 -8.94
N GLY A 151 -22.51 -18.37 -9.15
CA GLY A 151 -23.26 -18.87 -10.30
C GLY A 151 -22.77 -18.34 -11.66
N LYS A 152 -22.19 -17.13 -11.70
CA LYS A 152 -21.57 -16.55 -12.91
C LYS A 152 -20.14 -17.02 -13.16
N LYS A 153 -19.53 -17.70 -12.19
CA LYS A 153 -18.17 -18.23 -12.27
C LYS A 153 -18.11 -19.65 -12.87
N GLY A 154 -19.28 -20.25 -13.14
CA GLY A 154 -19.46 -21.52 -13.84
C GLY A 154 -19.72 -21.33 -15.33
#